data_AF-A0A7K5KTX3-F1
#
_entry.id   AF-A0A7K5KTX3-F1
#
_cell.length_a   1.000
_cell.length_b   1.000
_cell.length_c   1.000
_cell.angle_alpha   90.00
_cell.angle_beta   90.00
_cell.angle_gamma   90.00
#
_symmetry.space_group_name_H-M   'P 1'
#
loop_
_entity.id
_entity.type
_entity.pdbx_description
1 polymer ?
#
loop_
_entity_poly.entity_id
_entity_poly.type
_entity_poly.pdbx_seq_one_letter_code
_entity_poly.pdbx_strand_id
1 'polypeptide(L)'
;SVLLPLALLGSVRALSTCRTLDLEAARLKRIEAVRGQILSKLRLPEPPADPGPAPAPLPEELRALYNSTRELLRQRERLRPPLDPDEYYAKELLRFPVTPG
;
A
#
# COMPACT_ATOMS: atom_id res chain seq x y z
N SER A 1 27.89 14.60 46.78
CA SER A 1 28.05 13.38 45.95
C SER A 1 26.94 13.15 44.90
N VAL A 2 26.06 14.11 44.61
CA VAL A 2 24.90 13.94 43.69
C VAL A 2 25.19 14.42 42.25
N LEU A 3 26.27 15.17 42.04
CA LEU A 3 26.66 15.69 40.72
C LEU A 3 27.07 14.60 39.72
N LEU A 4 27.75 13.56 40.19
CA LEU A 4 28.22 12.45 39.36
C LEU A 4 27.07 11.63 38.74
N PRO A 5 26.03 11.20 39.48
CA PRO A 5 24.89 10.49 38.88
C PRO A 5 24.07 11.37 37.92
N LEU A 6 23.96 12.68 38.18
CA LEU A 6 23.29 13.63 37.28
C LEU A 6 24.01 13.76 35.93
N ALA A 7 25.35 13.87 35.95
CA ALA A 7 26.17 13.94 34.74
C ALA A 7 26.09 12.65 33.90
N LEU A 8 26.05 11.49 34.56
CA LEU A 8 25.87 10.18 33.91
C LEU A 8 24.48 10.04 33.28
N LEU A 9 23.40 10.46 33.95
CA LEU A 9 22.04 10.44 33.37
C LEU A 9 21.92 11.33 32.12
N GLY A 10 22.55 12.52 32.14
CA GLY A 10 22.60 13.41 30.98
C GLY A 10 23.32 12.78 29.78
N SER A 11 24.43 12.10 30.04
CA SER A 11 25.23 11.38 29.04
C SER A 11 24.47 10.18 28.43
N VAL A 12 23.74 9.41 29.25
CA VAL A 12 22.95 8.25 28.78
C VAL A 12 21.77 8.69 27.90
N ARG A 13 21.14 9.84 28.20
CA ARG A 13 20.13 10.44 27.30
C ARG A 13 20.72 10.95 25.99
N ALA A 14 21.94 11.48 26.01
CA ALA A 14 22.63 11.95 24.80
C ALA A 14 23.14 10.79 23.91
N LEU A 15 23.47 9.64 24.50
CA LEU A 15 23.87 8.41 23.79
C LEU A 15 22.66 7.58 23.30
N SER A 16 21.45 7.86 23.78
CA SER A 16 20.22 7.29 23.25
C SER A 16 19.77 8.09 22.02
N THR A 17 20.39 7.80 20.88
CA THR A 17 20.09 8.45 19.59
C THR A 17 18.74 8.04 18.99
N CYS A 18 17.99 7.16 19.65
CA CYS A 18 16.66 6.75 19.23
C CYS A 18 15.63 7.80 19.67
N ARG A 19 15.39 8.79 18.82
CA ARG A 19 14.21 9.67 18.93
C ARG A 19 12.97 8.80 19.13
N THR A 20 12.14 9.12 20.13
CA THR A 20 10.84 8.46 20.32
C THR A 20 10.07 8.55 19.02
N LEU A 21 9.88 7.40 18.35
CA LEU A 21 9.20 7.33 17.07
C LEU A 21 7.70 7.50 17.34
N ASP A 22 7.15 8.61 16.86
CA ASP A 22 5.70 8.80 16.85
C ASP A 22 5.12 7.94 15.72
N LEU A 23 4.69 6.74 16.11
CA LEU A 23 4.09 5.76 15.20
C LEU A 23 2.80 6.29 14.57
N GLU A 24 2.05 7.14 15.27
CA GLU A 24 0.83 7.73 14.75
C GLU A 24 1.14 8.74 13.65
N ALA A 25 2.13 9.63 13.88
CA ALA A 25 2.61 10.53 12.83
C ALA A 25 3.18 9.78 11.61
N ALA A 26 3.90 8.68 11.83
CA ALA A 26 4.41 7.84 10.74
C ALA A 26 3.27 7.15 9.98
N ARG A 27 2.24 6.66 10.68
CA ARG A 27 1.05 6.03 10.11
C ARG A 27 0.26 7.01 9.24
N LEU A 28 0.04 8.24 9.71
CA LEU A 28 -0.64 9.29 8.95
C LEU A 28 0.11 9.63 7.66
N LYS A 29 1.43 9.85 7.75
CA LYS A 29 2.29 10.05 6.56
C LYS A 29 2.21 8.88 5.59
N ARG A 30 2.15 7.65 6.10
CA ARG A 30 2.01 6.45 5.26
C ARG A 30 0.67 6.41 4.55
N ILE A 31 -0.42 6.79 5.20
CA ILE A 31 -1.75 6.87 4.61
C ILE A 31 -1.76 7.88 3.45
N GLU A 32 -1.17 9.06 3.64
CA GLU A 32 -1.07 10.08 2.59
C GLU A 32 -0.20 9.61 1.41
N ALA A 33 0.92 8.98 1.70
CA ALA A 33 1.80 8.41 0.66
C ALA A 33 1.08 7.31 -0.15
N VAL A 34 0.34 6.41 0.52
CA VAL A 34 -0.43 5.35 -0.15
C VAL A 34 -1.56 5.96 -0.97
N ARG A 35 -2.25 6.99 -0.48
CA ARG A 35 -3.28 7.73 -1.24
C ARG A 35 -2.71 8.26 -2.54
N GLY A 36 -1.59 8.99 -2.48
CA GLY A 36 -0.91 9.50 -3.68
C GLY A 36 -0.43 8.39 -4.60
N GLN A 37 0.07 7.28 -4.04
CA GLN A 37 0.51 6.13 -4.83
C GLN A 37 -0.64 5.49 -5.61
N ILE A 38 -1.82 5.31 -4.99
CA ILE A 38 -2.99 4.73 -5.67
C ILE A 38 -3.44 5.64 -6.81
N LEU A 39 -3.59 6.95 -6.55
CA LEU A 39 -4.01 7.92 -7.56
C LEU A 39 -3.03 7.99 -8.74
N SER A 40 -1.72 8.03 -8.47
CA SER A 40 -0.67 8.01 -9.50
C SER A 40 -0.70 6.73 -10.33
N LYS A 41 -0.91 5.56 -9.70
CA LYS A 41 -1.03 4.28 -10.41
C LYS A 41 -2.26 4.23 -11.33
N LEU A 42 -3.37 4.82 -10.89
CA LEU A 42 -4.62 4.89 -11.65
C LEU A 42 -4.67 6.07 -12.64
N ARG A 43 -3.66 6.96 -12.65
CA ARG A 43 -3.62 8.20 -13.44
C ARG A 43 -4.82 9.12 -13.17
N LEU A 44 -5.26 9.16 -11.91
CA LEU A 44 -6.33 10.02 -11.45
C LEU A 44 -5.75 11.24 -10.71
N PRO A 45 -6.14 12.47 -11.06
CA PRO A 45 -5.69 13.66 -10.35
C PRO A 45 -6.31 13.77 -8.95
N GLU A 46 -7.53 13.25 -8.78
CA GLU A 46 -8.29 13.25 -7.54
C GLU A 46 -9.18 12.00 -7.45
N PRO A 47 -9.67 11.64 -6.25
CA PRO A 47 -10.62 10.54 -6.10
C PRO A 47 -11.88 10.78 -6.96
N PRO A 48 -12.40 9.74 -7.64
CA PRO A 48 -13.65 9.87 -8.38
C PRO A 48 -14.80 10.21 -7.40
N ALA A 49 -15.83 10.87 -7.92
CA ALA A 49 -17.02 11.21 -7.15
C ALA A 49 -17.62 9.96 -6.49
N ASP A 50 -18.17 10.12 -5.29
CA ASP A 50 -18.77 9.05 -4.50
C ASP A 50 -19.82 8.31 -5.35
N PRO A 51 -19.76 6.97 -5.48
CA PRO A 51 -20.66 6.18 -6.36
C PRO A 51 -22.16 6.22 -5.98
N GLY A 52 -22.59 7.12 -5.11
CA GLY A 52 -23.97 7.24 -4.66
C GLY A 52 -24.34 6.20 -3.60
N PRO A 53 -25.63 6.00 -3.31
CA PRO A 53 -26.06 5.03 -2.30
C PRO A 53 -25.64 3.60 -2.67
N ALA A 54 -25.51 2.76 -1.64
CA ALA A 54 -24.91 1.42 -1.64
C ALA A 54 -24.82 0.74 -3.02
N PRO A 55 -23.60 0.40 -3.49
CA PRO A 55 -23.44 -0.19 -4.81
C PRO A 55 -24.24 -1.48 -4.93
N ALA A 56 -24.96 -1.62 -6.04
CA ALA A 56 -25.63 -2.85 -6.42
C ALA A 56 -24.65 -4.04 -6.30
N PRO A 57 -25.15 -5.27 -6.03
CA PRO A 57 -24.29 -6.44 -5.97
C PRO A 57 -23.47 -6.57 -7.25
N LEU A 58 -22.15 -6.71 -7.10
CA LEU A 58 -21.22 -6.87 -8.21
C LEU A 58 -21.61 -8.09 -9.07
N PRO A 59 -21.65 -7.94 -10.41
CA PRO A 59 -21.80 -9.05 -11.35
C PRO A 59 -20.87 -10.22 -11.04
N GLU A 60 -21.35 -11.44 -11.25
CA GLU A 60 -20.59 -12.65 -10.91
C GLU A 60 -19.31 -12.77 -11.73
N GLU A 61 -19.35 -12.35 -12.99
CA GLU A 61 -18.21 -12.36 -13.90
C GLU A 61 -17.08 -11.45 -13.39
N LEU A 62 -17.41 -10.27 -12.88
CA LEU A 62 -16.44 -9.34 -12.29
C LEU A 62 -15.84 -9.91 -11.01
N ARG A 63 -16.67 -10.53 -10.17
CA ARG A 63 -16.20 -11.21 -8.95
C ARG A 63 -15.28 -12.39 -9.28
N ALA A 64 -15.62 -13.18 -10.29
CA ALA A 64 -14.80 -14.29 -10.77
C ALA A 64 -13.46 -13.80 -11.35
N LEU A 65 -13.49 -12.74 -12.16
CA LEU A 65 -12.28 -12.10 -12.69
C LEU A 65 -11.36 -11.65 -11.55
N TYR A 66 -11.87 -10.85 -10.60
CA TYR A 66 -11.10 -10.39 -9.45
C TYR A 66 -10.47 -11.55 -8.66
N ASN A 67 -11.26 -12.58 -8.34
CA ASN A 67 -10.78 -13.74 -7.59
C ASN A 67 -9.67 -14.48 -8.33
N SER A 68 -9.81 -14.67 -9.65
CA SER A 68 -8.81 -15.33 -10.48
C SER A 68 -7.49 -14.54 -10.54
N THR A 69 -7.56 -13.20 -10.68
CA THR A 69 -6.37 -12.34 -10.69
C THR A 69 -5.68 -12.33 -9.33
N ARG A 70 -6.45 -12.25 -8.24
CA ARG A 70 -5.90 -12.30 -6.88
C ARG A 70 -5.13 -13.59 -6.63
N GLU A 71 -5.66 -14.73 -7.09
CA GLU A 71 -5.00 -16.01 -6.94
C GLU A 71 -3.72 -16.10 -7.80
N LEU A 72 -3.77 -15.66 -9.06
CA LEU A 72 -2.61 -15.60 -9.94
C LEU A 72 -1.49 -14.73 -9.34
N LEU A 73 -1.83 -13.55 -8.80
CA LEU A 73 -0.85 -12.67 -8.17
C LEU A 73 -0.20 -13.31 -6.94
N ARG A 74 -0.96 -14.00 -6.10
CA ARG A 74 -0.43 -14.75 -4.95
C ARG A 74 0.55 -15.85 -5.37
N GLN A 75 0.27 -16.54 -6.47
CA GLN A 75 1.17 -17.55 -7.02
C GLN A 75 2.47 -16.90 -7.53
N ARG A 76 2.37 -15.73 -8.18
CA ARG A 76 3.51 -15.00 -8.76
C ARG A 76 4.41 -14.32 -7.73
N GLU A 77 3.86 -13.92 -6.58
CA GLU A 77 4.66 -13.32 -5.48
C GLU A 77 5.80 -14.22 -5.00
N ARG A 78 5.65 -15.54 -5.14
CA ARG A 78 6.68 -16.53 -4.76
C ARG A 78 7.91 -16.52 -5.68
N LEU A 79 7.81 -15.91 -6.86
CA LEU A 79 8.82 -15.96 -7.93
C LEU A 79 9.29 -14.56 -8.37
N ARG A 80 8.97 -13.51 -7.60
CA ARG A 80 8.97 -12.14 -8.11
C ARG A 80 10.38 -11.66 -8.54
N PRO A 81 10.63 -11.41 -9.84
CA PRO A 81 11.80 -10.67 -10.30
C PRO A 81 11.70 -9.18 -9.91
N PRO A 82 12.79 -8.39 -9.99
CA PRO A 82 12.73 -6.95 -9.74
C PRO A 82 11.64 -6.28 -10.60
N LEU A 83 10.97 -5.29 -10.01
CA LEU A 83 9.93 -4.50 -10.68
C LEU A 83 10.52 -3.80 -11.90
N ASP A 84 9.99 -4.12 -13.06
CA ASP A 84 10.26 -3.36 -14.28
C ASP A 84 9.68 -1.95 -14.12
N PRO A 85 10.44 -0.87 -14.37
CA PRO A 85 9.93 0.50 -14.34
C PRO A 85 8.70 0.71 -15.22
N ASP A 86 8.53 -0.06 -16.29
CA ASP A 86 7.38 0.02 -17.19
C ASP A 86 6.08 -0.55 -16.56
N GLU A 87 6.17 -1.30 -15.45
CA GLU A 87 5.03 -1.83 -14.69
C GLU A 87 4.51 -0.87 -13.60
N TYR A 88 4.90 0.41 -13.62
CA TYR A 88 4.48 1.35 -12.57
C TYR A 88 2.97 1.60 -12.54
N TYR A 89 2.34 1.76 -13.71
CA TYR A 89 0.91 2.08 -13.84
C TYR A 89 0.01 0.85 -13.72
N ALA A 90 -1.23 1.08 -13.28
CA ALA A 90 -2.26 0.04 -13.28
C ALA A 90 -2.57 -0.42 -14.71
N LYS A 91 -2.89 -1.72 -14.86
CA LYS A 91 -3.30 -2.32 -16.13
C LYS A 91 -4.77 -2.72 -16.03
N GLU A 92 -5.50 -2.47 -17.11
CA GLU A 92 -6.88 -2.95 -17.25
C GLU A 92 -6.88 -4.48 -17.46
N LEU A 93 -7.84 -5.15 -16.84
CA LEU A 93 -7.96 -6.61 -16.89
C LEU A 93 -9.24 -6.99 -17.61
N LEU A 94 -9.09 -7.76 -18.70
CA LEU A 94 -10.18 -8.27 -19.51
C LEU A 94 -10.09 -9.80 -19.56
N ARG A 95 -11.23 -10.48 -19.52
CA ARG A 95 -11.32 -11.94 -19.64
C ARG A 95 -12.06 -12.31 -20.91
N PHE A 96 -11.41 -13.10 -21.75
CA PHE A 96 -12.01 -13.65 -22.96
C PHE A 96 -12.36 -15.13 -22.71
N PRO A 97 -13.62 -15.55 -22.91
CA PRO A 97 -13.98 -16.96 -22.85
C PRO A 97 -13.34 -17.71 -24.02
N VAL A 98 -12.77 -18.88 -23.75
CA VAL A 98 -12.27 -19.77 -24.81
C VAL A 98 -13.47 -20.51 -25.39
N THR A 99 -13.75 -20.31 -26.68
CA THR A 99 -14.74 -21.11 -27.40
C THR A 99 -14.07 -22.42 -27.82
N PRO A 100 -14.60 -23.60 -27.45
CA PRO A 100 -14.10 -24.85 -27.99
C PRO A 100 -14.44 -24.90 -29.49
N GLY A 101 -13.42 -25.06 -30.32
CA GLY A 101 -13.56 -25.28 -31.77
C GLY A 101 -13.82 -26.73 -32.12
#